data_AF-G3CA93-F1
#
_entry.id   AF-G3CA93-F1
#
_cell.length_a   1.000
_cell.length_b   1.000
_cell.length_c   1.000
_cell.angle_alpha   90.00
_cell.angle_beta   90.00
_cell.angle_gamma   90.00
#
_symmetry.space_group_name_H-M   'P 1'
#
loop_
_entity.id
_entity.type
_entity.pdbx_description
1 polymer ?
#
loop_
_entity_poly.entity_id
_entity_poly.type
_entity_poly.pdbx_seq_one_letter_code
_entity_poly.pdbx_strand_id
1 'polypeptide(L)' 'MKSIATAGLVIISVFSLSGCIEETKSVDWWLAHPKETYKKFEECQKSGSDSDNCKNVKRAHLSFERRKAVGLPIN' A
#
# COMPACT_ATOMS: atom_id res chain seq x y z
N MET A 1 -51.99 -16.40 11.16
CA MET A 1 -51.12 -16.54 9.98
C MET A 1 -49.92 -15.63 10.18
N LYS A 2 -48.73 -16.21 10.10
CA LYS A 2 -47.42 -15.58 10.39
C LYS A 2 -47.09 -14.52 9.34
N SER A 3 -46.56 -13.37 9.75
CA SER A 3 -45.55 -12.67 8.94
C SER A 3 -44.75 -11.73 9.83
N ILE A 4 -43.67 -12.25 10.42
CA ILE A 4 -42.60 -11.44 10.98
C ILE A 4 -41.80 -10.98 9.77
N ALA A 5 -42.06 -9.76 9.30
CA ALA A 5 -41.24 -9.12 8.27
C ALA A 5 -39.93 -8.67 8.93
N THR A 6 -38.93 -9.53 8.86
CA THR A 6 -37.54 -9.23 9.18
C THR A 6 -37.06 -8.07 8.31
N ALA A 7 -37.03 -6.86 8.88
CA ALA A 7 -36.40 -5.70 8.24
C ALA A 7 -34.88 -5.95 8.20
N GLY A 8 -34.39 -6.16 6.98
CA GLY A 8 -33.02 -6.58 6.68
C GLY A 8 -31.96 -5.59 7.14
N LEU A 9 -30.99 -6.13 7.86
CA LEU A 9 -29.56 -5.81 7.91
C LEU A 9 -29.11 -4.60 7.06
N VAL A 10 -28.88 -3.45 7.72
CA VAL A 10 -28.14 -2.32 7.13
C VAL A 10 -26.65 -2.67 7.16
N ILE A 11 -26.11 -3.20 6.06
CA ILE A 11 -24.67 -3.14 5.78
C ILE A 11 -24.49 -2.23 4.59
N ILE A 12 -24.40 -0.93 4.86
CA ILE A 12 -23.73 -0.01 3.93
C ILE A 12 -22.32 0.13 4.48
N SER A 13 -21.49 -0.87 4.21
CA SER A 13 -20.06 -0.69 4.27
C SER A 13 -19.72 0.29 3.16
N VAL A 14 -19.48 1.55 3.54
CA VAL A 14 -18.88 2.54 2.65
C VAL A 14 -17.44 2.08 2.44
N PHE A 15 -17.26 1.12 1.55
CA PHE A 15 -15.98 0.92 0.91
C PHE A 15 -15.76 2.17 0.07
N SER A 16 -15.13 3.17 0.68
CA SER A 16 -14.42 4.22 -0.06
C SER A 16 -13.25 3.55 -0.79
N LEU A 17 -13.57 2.74 -1.81
CA LEU A 17 -12.65 2.26 -2.84
C LEU A 17 -12.37 3.43 -3.81
N SER A 18 -11.95 4.57 -3.27
CA SER A 18 -11.20 5.55 -4.06
C SER A 18 -9.71 5.20 -4.10
N GLY A 19 -9.34 4.00 -3.64
CA GLY A 19 -8.07 3.39 -4.02
C GLY A 19 -8.21 2.90 -5.44
N CYS A 20 -7.64 3.62 -6.40
CA CYS A 20 -7.29 3.01 -7.69
C CYS A 20 -6.66 1.64 -7.37
N ILE A 21 -7.20 0.56 -7.95
CA ILE A 21 -6.60 -0.77 -7.83
C ILE A 21 -5.29 -0.68 -8.61
N GLU A 22 -4.25 -0.21 -7.93
CA GLU A 22 -2.91 -0.13 -8.47
C GLU A 22 -2.39 -1.55 -8.58
N GLU A 23 -1.90 -1.93 -9.76
CA GLU A 23 -1.22 -3.21 -9.92
C GLU A 23 -0.13 -3.36 -8.86
N THR A 24 -0.06 -4.55 -8.25
CA THR A 24 1.00 -4.85 -7.30
C THR A 24 2.34 -4.90 -8.03
N LYS A 25 3.21 -3.94 -7.75
CA LYS A 25 4.58 -3.91 -8.26
C LYS A 25 5.49 -4.70 -7.32
N SER A 26 6.41 -5.47 -7.91
CA SER A 26 7.39 -6.27 -7.17
C SER A 26 8.41 -5.38 -6.44
N VAL A 27 9.14 -5.94 -5.48
CA VAL A 27 10.23 -5.22 -4.79
C VAL A 27 11.29 -4.76 -5.80
N ASP A 28 11.64 -5.58 -6.79
CA ASP A 28 12.64 -5.24 -7.82
C ASP A 28 12.22 -4.05 -8.66
N TRP A 29 10.92 -3.94 -9.00
CA TRP A 29 10.40 -2.77 -9.69
C TRP A 29 10.62 -1.52 -8.86
N TRP A 30 10.28 -1.54 -7.56
CA TRP A 30 10.52 -0.41 -6.66
C TRP A 30 12.02 -0.07 -6.52
N LEU A 31 12.89 -1.07 -6.41
CA LEU A 31 14.34 -0.85 -6.36
C LEU A 31 14.87 -0.13 -7.60
N ALA A 32 14.32 -0.42 -8.78
CA ALA A 32 14.66 0.24 -10.04
C ALA A 32 14.00 1.62 -10.23
N HIS A 33 13.08 2.00 -9.34
CA HIS A 33 12.33 3.26 -9.39
C HIS A 33 12.43 4.01 -8.05
N PRO A 34 13.61 4.58 -7.71
CA PRO A 34 13.83 5.18 -6.39
C PRO A 34 12.89 6.34 -6.09
N LYS A 35 12.62 7.20 -7.08
CA LYS A 35 11.74 8.38 -6.93
C LYS A 35 10.32 7.97 -6.57
N GLU A 36 9.77 6.99 -7.29
CA GLU A 36 8.45 6.41 -7.08
C GLU A 36 8.38 5.72 -5.73
N THR A 37 9.45 5.01 -5.35
CA THR A 37 9.53 4.34 -4.04
C THR A 37 9.48 5.33 -2.88
N TYR A 38 10.26 6.41 -2.91
CA TYR A 38 10.22 7.42 -1.85
C TYR A 38 8.84 8.07 -1.74
N LYS A 39 8.24 8.45 -2.88
CA LYS A 39 6.89 9.01 -2.91
C LYS A 39 5.86 8.03 -2.32
N LYS A 40 5.85 6.79 -2.78
CA LYS A 40 4.90 5.77 -2.31
C LYS A 40 5.14 5.42 -0.84
N PHE A 41 6.40 5.42 -0.37
CA PHE A 41 6.72 5.16 1.03
C PHE A 41 6.12 6.23 1.95
N GLU A 42 6.21 7.51 1.57
CA GLU A 42 5.54 8.59 2.30
C GLU A 42 4.01 8.44 2.32
N GLU A 43 3.40 8.06 1.20
CA GLU A 43 1.96 7.78 1.12
C GLU A 43 1.55 6.61 2.06
N CYS A 44 2.34 5.54 2.09
CA CYS A 44 2.13 4.39 2.96
C CYS A 44 2.26 4.76 4.45
N GLN A 45 3.24 5.60 4.81
CA GLN A 45 3.39 6.09 6.19
C GLN A 45 2.21 6.95 6.64
N LYS A 46 1.71 7.83 5.77
CA LYS A 46 0.57 8.72 6.09
C LYS A 46 -0.74 7.96 6.23
N SER A 47 -0.97 6.98 5.36
CA SER A 47 -2.21 6.19 5.34
C SER A 47 -2.23 5.05 6.36
N GLY A 48 -1.07 4.57 6.81
CA GLY A 48 -0.96 3.33 7.59
C GLY A 48 -1.31 2.08 6.79
N SER A 49 -1.36 2.16 5.45
CA SER A 49 -1.74 1.04 4.59
C SER A 49 -0.74 -0.11 4.68
N ASP A 50 -1.26 -1.33 4.78
CA ASP A 50 -0.52 -2.58 4.73
C ASP A 50 -0.74 -3.35 3.41
N SER A 51 -1.14 -2.63 2.35
CA SER A 51 -1.27 -3.18 1.00
C SER A 51 0.03 -3.85 0.53
N ASP A 52 -0.07 -4.75 -0.45
CA ASP A 52 1.11 -5.44 -0.99
C ASP A 52 2.14 -4.45 -1.57
N ASN A 53 1.69 -3.37 -2.20
CA ASN A 53 2.57 -2.28 -2.62
C ASN A 53 3.27 -1.62 -1.42
N CYS A 54 2.56 -1.30 -0.34
CA CYS A 54 3.21 -0.72 0.85
C CYS A 54 4.20 -1.67 1.54
N LYS A 55 3.92 -2.98 1.55
CA LYS A 55 4.88 -4.00 2.03
C LYS A 55 6.13 -4.04 1.15
N ASN A 56 5.97 -4.02 -0.17
CA ASN A 56 7.08 -4.10 -1.12
C ASN A 56 7.93 -2.81 -1.11
N VAL A 57 7.28 -1.64 -1.11
CA VAL A 57 7.92 -0.33 -0.99
C VAL A 57 8.74 -0.22 0.29
N LYS A 58 8.22 -0.69 1.43
CA LYS A 58 8.97 -0.70 2.69
C LYS A 58 10.27 -1.50 2.57
N ARG A 59 10.26 -2.66 1.91
CA ARG A 59 11.48 -3.46 1.69
C ARG A 59 12.47 -2.74 0.77
N ALA A 60 11.98 -2.15 -0.33
CA ALA A 60 12.83 -1.39 -1.25
C ALA A 60 13.47 -0.17 -0.58
N HIS A 61 12.68 0.61 0.17
CA HIS A 61 13.16 1.75 0.95
C HIS A 61 14.24 1.33 1.97
N LEU A 62 14.04 0.26 2.73
CA LEU A 62 15.06 -0.26 3.65
C LEU A 62 16.36 -0.68 2.93
N SER A 63 16.27 -1.13 1.67
CA SER A 63 17.46 -1.42 0.86
C SER A 63 18.22 -0.14 0.50
N PHE A 64 17.52 0.94 0.16
CA PHE A 64 18.14 2.24 -0.08
C PHE A 64 18.82 2.79 1.18
N GLU A 65 18.16 2.72 2.33
CA GLU A 65 18.73 3.21 3.60
C GLU A 65 19.98 2.41 4.00
N ARG A 66 19.98 1.08 3.80
CA ARG A 66 21.18 0.25 4.01
C ARG A 66 22.32 0.65 3.06
N ARG A 67 22.04 0.82 1.76
CA ARG A 67 23.04 1.26 0.77
C ARG A 67 23.63 2.61 1.15
N LYS A 68 22.78 3.58 1.48
CA LYS A 68 23.18 4.91 1.94
C LYS A 68 24.06 4.85 3.19
N ALA A 69 23.72 3.99 4.16
CA ALA A 69 24.50 3.82 5.38
C ALA A 69 25.92 3.29 5.14
N VAL A 70 26.15 2.56 4.04
CA VAL A 70 27.47 2.03 3.65
C VAL A 70 28.10 2.79 2.47
N GLY A 71 27.55 3.95 2.09
CA GLY A 71 28.07 4.77 0.99
C GLY A 71 27.90 4.18 -0.41
N LEU A 72 26.98 3.23 -0.59
CA LEU A 72 26.65 2.67 -1.90
C LEU A 72 25.59 3.50 -2.63
N PRO A 73 25.68 3.61 -3.96
CA PRO A 73 24.69 4.34 -4.74
C PRO A 73 23.34 3.58 -4.82
N ILE A 74 22.25 4.35 -4.90
CA ILE A 74 20.86 3.86 -4.94
C ILE A 74 20.26 3.86 -6.35
N ASN A 75 21.11 4.02 -7.36
CA ASN A 75 20.76 4.02 -8.77
C ASN A 75 20.13 2.69 -9.22
#